data_AF-A0A8T0XPP8-F1
#
_entry.id   AF-A0A8T0XPP8-F1
#
_cell.length_a   1.000
_cell.length_b   1.000
_cell.length_c   1.000
_cell.angle_alpha   90.00
_cell.angle_beta   90.00
_cell.angle_gamma   90.00
#
_symmetry.space_group_name_H-M   'P 1'
#
loop_
_entity.id
_entity.type
_entity.pdbx_description
1 polymer ?
#
loop_
_entity_poly.entity_id
_entity_poly.type
_entity_poly.pdbx_seq_one_letter_code
_entity_poly.pdbx_strand_id
1 'polypeptide(L)'
;RAKSTTELRLNQTVPEYTGTALRPDIVLRNEAAKTMVIADLAVTFEDHAARARHSSLQLSHDHKTLVYQPIVAEMRHKGWRVQTAAIVYGSLGSVQPSNFKTYTEQLKLHKREARQLDLRLSSHCIRTSHRIWGWHCRRHREHQRSGTASRASRGSGGAPRRTSQASARR
;
A
#
# COMPACT_ATOMS: atom_id res chain seq x y z
N ARG A 1 16.86 -36.95 14.61
CA ARG A 1 15.64 -36.33 14.04
C ARG A 1 16.09 -35.24 13.07
N ALA A 2 15.94 -35.45 11.76
CA ALA A 2 16.40 -34.47 10.76
C ALA A 2 15.69 -33.13 10.97
N LYS A 3 16.46 -32.04 11.02
CA LYS A 3 15.96 -30.68 11.18
C LYS A 3 15.26 -30.34 9.85
N SER A 4 13.93 -30.38 9.80
CA SER A 4 13.20 -29.98 8.60
C SER A 4 13.37 -28.48 8.42
N THR A 5 14.28 -28.07 7.52
CA THR A 5 14.50 -26.67 7.21
C THR A 5 13.28 -26.11 6.48
N THR A 6 12.68 -25.05 7.02
CA THR A 6 11.66 -24.29 6.31
C THR A 6 12.38 -23.29 5.41
N GLU A 7 12.12 -23.35 4.11
CA GLU A 7 12.63 -22.44 3.10
C GLU A 7 11.80 -21.15 3.09
N LEU A 8 12.45 -19.99 3.17
CA LEU A 8 11.84 -18.68 2.99
C LEU A 8 12.16 -18.17 1.57
N ARG A 9 11.11 -17.80 0.83
CA ARG A 9 11.23 -17.16 -0.49
C ARG A 9 10.48 -15.84 -0.46
N LEU A 10 11.07 -14.80 -1.04
CA LEU A 10 10.51 -13.44 -1.06
C LEU A 10 10.40 -12.96 -2.50
N ASN A 11 9.23 -12.41 -2.87
CA ASN A 11 8.99 -11.81 -4.21
C ASN A 11 9.34 -12.75 -5.38
N GLN A 12 9.14 -14.05 -5.19
CA GLN A 12 9.51 -15.09 -6.15
C GLN A 12 8.28 -15.92 -6.53
N THR A 13 8.32 -16.51 -7.73
CA THR A 13 7.29 -17.47 -8.13
C THR A 13 7.32 -18.69 -7.23
N VAL A 14 6.15 -19.29 -7.03
CA VAL A 14 6.01 -20.51 -6.24
C VAL A 14 6.60 -21.68 -7.03
N PRO A 15 7.56 -22.44 -6.47
CA PRO A 15 8.13 -23.61 -7.13
C PRO A 15 7.04 -24.60 -7.51
N GLU A 16 7.27 -25.31 -8.62
CA GLU A 16 6.35 -26.32 -9.17
C GLU A 16 5.02 -25.76 -9.71
N TYR A 17 4.63 -24.52 -9.42
CA TYR A 17 3.41 -23.92 -9.96
C TYR A 17 3.56 -23.62 -11.46
N THR A 18 2.65 -24.14 -12.29
CA THR A 18 2.73 -24.02 -13.76
C THR A 18 1.80 -22.97 -14.36
N GLY A 19 0.94 -22.35 -13.55
CA GLY A 19 0.06 -21.27 -14.00
C GLY A 19 0.79 -19.93 -14.19
N THR A 20 0.01 -18.84 -14.21
CA THR A 20 0.54 -17.47 -14.34
C THR A 20 1.65 -17.19 -13.33
N ALA A 21 2.77 -16.59 -13.75
CA ALA A 21 3.93 -16.32 -12.89
C ALA A 21 3.68 -15.24 -11.79
N LEU A 22 2.80 -15.55 -10.85
CA LEU A 22 2.52 -14.76 -9.65
C LEU A 22 3.71 -14.81 -8.69
N ARG A 23 4.00 -13.69 -8.02
CA ARG A 23 5.14 -13.53 -7.11
C ARG A 23 4.66 -13.00 -5.77
N PRO A 24 4.25 -13.87 -4.83
CA PRO A 24 3.88 -13.43 -3.49
C PRO A 24 5.05 -12.76 -2.76
N ASP A 25 4.75 -11.82 -1.87
CA ASP A 25 5.78 -11.15 -1.07
C ASP A 25 6.54 -12.13 -0.17
N ILE A 26 5.84 -13.11 0.42
CA ILE A 26 6.40 -14.09 1.35
C ILE A 26 5.87 -15.50 1.03
N VAL A 27 6.77 -16.46 0.88
CA VAL A 27 6.45 -17.89 0.82
C VAL A 27 7.32 -18.65 1.82
N LEU A 28 6.68 -19.33 2.76
CA LEU A 28 7.34 -20.30 3.64
C LEU A 28 7.00 -21.71 3.16
N ARG A 29 8.01 -22.50 2.84
CA ARG A 29 7.85 -23.86 2.30
C ARG A 29 8.59 -24.85 3.16
N ASN A 30 7.91 -25.92 3.57
CA ASN A 30 8.54 -27.06 4.23
C ASN A 30 8.29 -28.29 3.37
N GLU A 31 9.32 -28.70 2.63
CA GLU A 31 9.23 -29.83 1.71
C GLU A 31 8.94 -31.14 2.43
N ALA A 32 9.61 -31.38 3.56
CA ALA A 32 9.47 -32.63 4.33
C ALA A 32 8.06 -32.80 4.90
N ALA A 33 7.44 -31.71 5.37
CA ALA A 33 6.08 -31.71 5.90
C ALA A 33 5.01 -31.50 4.81
N LYS A 34 5.42 -31.23 3.56
CA LYS A 34 4.55 -30.79 2.45
C LYS A 34 3.60 -29.66 2.87
N THR A 35 4.11 -28.67 3.62
CA THR A 35 3.33 -27.49 4.02
C THR A 35 3.86 -26.24 3.37
N MET A 36 2.96 -25.30 3.07
CA MET A 36 3.31 -24.00 2.51
C MET A 36 2.42 -22.89 3.06
N VAL A 37 3.02 -21.75 3.37
CA VAL A 37 2.32 -20.50 3.69
C VAL A 37 2.66 -19.49 2.61
N ILE A 38 1.63 -18.90 2.00
CA ILE A 38 1.74 -17.82 1.03
C ILE A 38 1.15 -16.58 1.71
N ALA A 39 1.98 -15.58 1.97
CA ALA A 39 1.57 -14.34 2.61
C ALA A 39 1.94 -13.14 1.74
N ASP A 40 1.02 -12.18 1.66
CA ASP A 40 1.22 -10.98 0.87
C ASP A 40 0.93 -9.72 1.67
N LEU A 41 1.71 -8.66 1.43
CA LEU A 41 1.57 -7.40 2.13
C LEU A 41 0.67 -6.47 1.32
N ALA A 42 -0.13 -5.68 2.02
CA ALA A 42 -0.88 -4.59 1.42
C ALA A 42 -0.94 -3.38 2.37
N VAL A 43 -0.81 -2.19 1.79
CA VAL A 43 -1.16 -0.93 2.45
C VAL A 43 -2.34 -0.36 1.70
N THR A 44 -3.46 -0.15 2.39
CA THR A 44 -4.69 0.42 1.80
C THR A 44 -4.98 1.80 2.36
N PHE A 45 -5.64 2.64 1.57
CA PHE A 45 -6.24 3.84 2.12
C PHE A 45 -7.44 3.47 2.99
N GLU A 46 -7.57 4.12 4.13
CA GLU A 46 -8.60 3.87 5.14
C GLU A 46 -9.87 4.64 4.81
N ASP A 47 -10.60 4.17 3.79
CA ASP A 47 -11.90 4.73 3.47
C ASP A 47 -12.97 4.19 4.42
N HIS A 48 -13.59 5.11 5.17
CA HIS A 48 -14.66 4.84 6.12
C HIS A 48 -15.98 5.32 5.54
N ALA A 49 -16.41 4.73 4.42
CA ALA A 49 -17.73 4.98 3.90
C ALA A 49 -18.78 4.44 4.89
N ALA A 50 -19.63 5.31 5.43
CA ALA A 50 -20.58 5.01 6.51
C ALA A 50 -21.60 3.88 6.20
N ARG A 51 -21.70 3.44 4.94
CA ARG A 51 -22.58 2.35 4.49
C ARG A 51 -21.83 1.12 3.97
N ALA A 52 -20.51 1.08 4.05
CA ALA A 52 -19.73 -0.05 3.57
C ALA A 52 -19.93 -1.26 4.48
N ARG A 53 -20.24 -2.42 3.88
CA ARG A 53 -20.37 -3.71 4.61
C ARG A 53 -19.02 -4.24 5.11
N HIS A 54 -17.93 -3.83 4.46
CA HIS A 54 -16.57 -4.27 4.77
C HIS A 54 -15.66 -3.05 4.83
N SER A 55 -14.69 -3.07 5.73
CA SER A 55 -13.63 -2.06 5.75
C SER A 55 -12.75 -2.19 4.51
N SER A 56 -12.07 -1.10 4.11
CA SER A 56 -11.10 -1.15 3.01
C SER A 56 -9.98 -2.16 3.28
N LEU A 57 -9.60 -2.36 4.55
CA LEU A 57 -8.63 -3.37 4.97
C LEU A 57 -9.14 -4.80 4.71
N GLN A 58 -10.39 -5.08 5.03
CA GLN A 58 -11.01 -6.39 4.78
C GLN A 58 -11.10 -6.67 3.27
N LEU A 59 -11.52 -5.68 2.48
CA LEU A 59 -11.57 -5.81 1.01
C LEU A 59 -10.19 -6.09 0.40
N SER A 60 -9.16 -5.37 0.86
CA SER A 60 -7.78 -5.58 0.43
C SER A 60 -7.27 -6.97 0.83
N HIS A 61 -7.58 -7.42 2.04
CA HIS A 61 -7.25 -8.75 2.53
C HIS A 61 -7.87 -9.85 1.67
N ASP A 62 -9.16 -9.75 1.38
CA ASP A 62 -9.90 -10.77 0.63
C ASP A 62 -9.46 -10.80 -0.83
N HIS A 63 -9.23 -9.63 -1.43
CA HIS A 63 -8.68 -9.53 -2.78
C HIS A 63 -7.32 -10.22 -2.89
N LYS A 64 -6.37 -9.91 -1.99
CA LYS A 64 -5.05 -10.55 -1.98
C LYS A 64 -5.14 -12.06 -1.76
N THR A 65 -6.04 -12.51 -0.89
CA THR A 65 -6.27 -13.95 -0.66
C THR A 65 -6.86 -14.64 -1.89
N LEU A 66 -7.72 -13.95 -2.65
CA LEU A 66 -8.34 -14.45 -3.87
C LEU A 66 -7.32 -14.62 -5.01
N VAL A 67 -6.39 -13.67 -5.15
CA VAL A 67 -5.33 -13.69 -6.19
C VAL A 67 -4.54 -15.01 -6.18
N TYR A 68 -4.29 -15.58 -5.01
CA TYR A 68 -3.49 -16.80 -4.86
C TYR A 68 -4.27 -18.10 -4.87
N GLN A 69 -5.61 -18.07 -5.03
CA GLN A 69 -6.42 -19.30 -5.07
C GLN A 69 -6.00 -20.30 -6.17
N PRO A 70 -5.60 -19.88 -7.39
CA PRO A 70 -5.10 -20.82 -8.39
C PRO A 70 -3.87 -21.60 -7.92
N ILE A 71 -2.93 -20.92 -7.24
CA ILE A 71 -1.74 -21.57 -6.66
C ILE A 71 -2.17 -22.57 -5.58
N VAL A 72 -3.08 -22.16 -4.69
CA VAL A 72 -3.59 -23.03 -3.62
C VAL A 72 -4.21 -24.30 -4.20
N ALA A 73 -5.03 -24.19 -5.24
CA ALA A 73 -5.70 -25.32 -5.87
C ALA A 73 -4.67 -26.30 -6.48
N GLU A 74 -3.73 -25.80 -7.28
CA GLU A 74 -2.74 -26.63 -7.94
C GLU A 74 -1.79 -27.32 -6.95
N MET A 75 -1.32 -26.57 -5.95
CA MET A 75 -0.38 -27.11 -4.97
C MET A 75 -1.06 -28.13 -4.04
N ARG A 76 -2.35 -27.92 -3.71
CA ARG A 76 -3.14 -28.94 -3.00
C ARG A 76 -3.31 -30.21 -3.82
N HIS A 77 -3.53 -30.09 -5.13
CA HIS A 77 -3.56 -31.25 -6.03
C HIS A 77 -2.23 -32.02 -6.03
N LYS A 78 -1.10 -31.32 -5.87
CA LYS A 78 0.25 -31.88 -5.69
C LYS A 78 0.54 -32.39 -4.26
N GLY A 79 -0.47 -32.49 -3.40
CA GLY A 79 -0.36 -33.02 -2.04
C GLY A 79 0.16 -32.02 -0.99
N TRP A 80 0.25 -30.73 -1.34
CA TRP A 80 0.68 -29.71 -0.38
C TRP A 80 -0.48 -29.21 0.49
N ARG A 81 -0.20 -29.01 1.78
CA ARG A 81 -1.07 -28.25 2.68
C ARG A 81 -0.72 -26.76 2.59
N VAL A 82 -1.56 -26.01 1.88
CA VAL A 82 -1.34 -24.57 1.62
C VAL A 82 -2.26 -23.69 2.44
N GLN A 83 -1.67 -22.70 3.12
CA GLN A 83 -2.34 -21.60 3.78
C GLN A 83 -2.04 -20.29 3.06
N THR A 84 -3.05 -19.45 2.88
CA THR A 84 -2.92 -18.10 2.34
C THR A 84 -3.23 -17.08 3.41
N ALA A 85 -2.46 -16.00 3.43
CA ALA A 85 -2.73 -14.84 4.26
C ALA A 85 -2.47 -13.54 3.50
N ALA A 86 -3.21 -12.51 3.89
CA ALA A 86 -2.89 -11.14 3.55
C ALA A 86 -2.60 -10.38 4.85
N ILE A 87 -1.46 -9.72 4.89
CA ILE A 87 -1.06 -8.83 5.98
C ILE A 87 -1.37 -7.41 5.52
N VAL A 88 -2.40 -6.82 6.12
CA VAL A 88 -2.94 -5.55 5.63
C VAL A 88 -2.81 -4.46 6.68
N TYR A 89 -2.23 -3.33 6.27
CA TYR A 89 -2.17 -2.11 7.05
C TYR A 89 -2.92 -0.99 6.34
N GLY A 90 -3.48 -0.08 7.12
CA GLY A 90 -4.04 1.15 6.61
C GLY A 90 -2.98 2.26 6.57
N SER A 91 -3.12 3.18 5.61
CA SER A 91 -2.18 4.29 5.44
C SER A 91 -2.16 5.27 6.61
N LEU A 92 -3.21 5.29 7.46
CA LEU A 92 -3.31 6.12 8.66
C LEU A 92 -3.01 5.32 9.94
N GLY A 93 -2.54 4.08 9.80
CA GLY A 93 -2.07 3.23 10.90
C GLY A 93 -3.06 2.17 11.37
N SER A 94 -4.22 2.03 10.74
CA SER A 94 -5.13 0.92 11.03
C SER A 94 -4.45 -0.42 10.75
N VAL A 95 -4.77 -1.43 11.56
CA VAL A 95 -4.22 -2.78 11.45
C VAL A 95 -5.36 -3.75 11.21
N GLN A 96 -5.23 -4.60 10.20
CA GLN A 96 -6.25 -5.61 9.93
C GLN A 96 -6.26 -6.64 11.08
N PRO A 97 -7.42 -6.94 11.70
CA PRO A 97 -7.47 -7.82 12.88
C PRO A 97 -6.88 -9.22 12.67
N SER A 98 -6.91 -9.74 11.43
CA SER A 98 -6.36 -11.05 11.09
C SER A 98 -4.82 -11.08 11.01
N ASN A 99 -4.12 -9.95 10.99
CA ASN A 99 -2.65 -9.90 10.92
C ASN A 99 -2.02 -10.62 12.12
N PHE A 100 -2.51 -10.36 13.33
CA PHE A 100 -1.97 -10.97 14.54
C PHE A 100 -2.07 -12.50 14.52
N LYS A 101 -3.19 -13.02 14.01
CA LYS A 101 -3.40 -14.46 13.80
C LYS A 101 -2.43 -15.01 12.75
N THR A 102 -2.24 -14.29 11.65
CA THR A 102 -1.27 -14.66 10.60
C THR A 102 0.15 -14.78 11.16
N TYR A 103 0.62 -13.80 11.92
CA TYR A 103 1.96 -13.83 12.51
C TYR A 103 2.18 -15.02 13.44
N THR A 104 1.22 -15.27 14.32
CA THR A 104 1.40 -16.24 15.41
C THR A 104 1.08 -17.66 14.96
N GLU A 105 0.03 -17.86 14.16
CA GLU A 105 -0.42 -19.19 13.76
C GLU A 105 0.21 -19.68 12.47
N GLN A 106 0.43 -18.80 11.47
CA GLN A 106 0.94 -19.21 10.17
C GLN A 106 2.46 -18.99 10.06
N LEU A 107 2.93 -17.80 10.43
CA LEU A 107 4.36 -17.44 10.37
C LEU A 107 5.15 -17.84 11.63
N LYS A 108 4.46 -18.37 12.65
CA LYS A 108 5.05 -18.92 13.89
C LYS A 108 5.92 -17.93 14.68
N LEU A 109 5.62 -16.63 14.60
CA LEU A 109 6.24 -15.61 15.43
C LEU A 109 5.75 -15.71 16.88
N HIS A 110 6.60 -15.36 17.84
CA HIS A 110 6.16 -15.25 19.23
C HIS A 110 5.17 -14.09 19.38
N LYS A 111 4.17 -14.23 20.28
CA LYS A 111 3.14 -13.20 20.51
C LYS A 111 3.72 -11.82 20.80
N ARG A 112 4.82 -11.76 21.56
CA ARG A 112 5.51 -10.50 21.88
C ARG A 112 6.09 -9.84 20.63
N GLU A 113 6.75 -10.63 19.78
CA GLU A 113 7.35 -10.17 18.53
C GLU A 113 6.27 -9.72 17.55
N ALA A 114 5.18 -10.48 17.43
CA ALA A 114 4.04 -10.14 16.58
C ALA A 114 3.40 -8.80 16.96
N ARG A 115 3.16 -8.56 18.26
CA ARG A 115 2.64 -7.26 18.74
C ARG A 115 3.61 -6.11 18.44
N GLN A 116 4.90 -6.33 18.66
CA GLN A 116 5.91 -5.32 18.40
C GLN A 116 6.04 -5.02 16.91
N LEU A 117 5.90 -6.04 16.06
CA LEU A 117 5.88 -5.91 14.61
C LEU A 117 4.69 -5.06 14.16
N ASP A 118 3.48 -5.38 14.64
CA ASP A 118 2.27 -4.61 14.32
C ASP A 118 2.39 -3.13 14.68
N LEU A 119 2.84 -2.84 15.90
CA LEU A 119 3.04 -1.46 16.36
C LEU A 119 4.06 -0.71 15.50
N ARG A 120 5.16 -1.37 15.14
CA ARG A 120 6.22 -0.78 14.30
C ARG A 120 5.72 -0.51 12.88
N LEU A 121 5.03 -1.45 12.26
CA LEU A 121 4.55 -1.34 10.88
C LEU A 121 3.40 -0.34 10.75
N SER A 122 2.45 -0.34 11.69
CA SER A 122 1.41 0.70 11.77
C SER A 122 2.03 2.10 11.90
N SER A 123 2.95 2.28 12.85
CA SER A 123 3.67 3.55 13.02
C SER A 123 4.47 3.95 11.79
N HIS A 124 5.07 2.97 11.10
CA HIS A 124 5.79 3.21 9.85
C HIS A 124 4.86 3.70 8.75
N CYS A 125 3.68 3.08 8.59
CA CYS A 125 2.65 3.52 7.64
C CYS A 125 2.28 4.99 7.87
N ILE A 126 1.98 5.38 9.12
CA ILE A 126 1.65 6.77 9.47
C ILE A 126 2.78 7.73 9.06
N ARG A 127 4.02 7.43 9.46
CA ARG A 127 5.18 8.31 9.20
C ARG A 127 5.44 8.46 7.70
N THR A 128 5.39 7.35 6.97
CA THR A 128 5.63 7.33 5.52
C THR A 128 4.52 8.05 4.77
N SER A 129 3.25 7.81 5.12
CA SER A 129 2.09 8.53 4.56
C SER A 129 2.18 10.03 4.82
N HIS A 130 2.50 10.44 6.06
CA HIS A 130 2.70 11.86 6.39
C HIS A 130 3.83 12.50 5.57
N ARG A 131 4.95 11.78 5.39
CA ARG A 131 6.06 12.25 4.55
C ARG A 131 5.65 12.43 3.09
N ILE A 132 4.92 11.47 2.52
CA ILE A 132 4.40 11.51 1.15
C ILE A 132 3.46 12.69 0.99
N TRP A 133 2.48 12.84 1.89
CA TRP A 133 1.56 13.97 1.90
C TRP A 133 2.29 15.32 1.98
N GLY A 134 3.25 15.44 2.91
CA GLY A 134 4.06 16.65 3.05
C GLY A 134 4.85 17.00 1.79
N TRP A 135 5.35 16.01 1.05
CA TRP A 135 5.99 16.22 -0.25
C TRP A 135 5.00 16.74 -1.29
N HIS A 136 3.81 16.15 -1.41
CA HIS A 136 2.77 16.63 -2.32
C HIS A 136 2.35 18.08 -2.02
N CYS A 137 2.16 18.43 -0.74
CA CYS A 137 1.82 19.78 -0.32
C CYS A 137 2.90 20.81 -0.67
N ARG A 138 4.19 20.45 -0.57
CA ARG A 138 5.29 21.33 -1.02
C ARG A 138 5.25 21.55 -2.53
N ARG A 139 5.18 20.48 -3.31
CA ARG A 139 5.13 20.55 -4.77
C ARG A 139 3.91 21.34 -5.28
N HIS A 140 2.76 21.17 -4.64
CA HIS A 140 1.55 21.92 -5.00
C HIS A 140 1.72 23.43 -4.77
N ARG A 141 2.32 23.84 -3.64
CA ARG A 141 2.61 25.25 -3.36
C ARG A 141 3.62 25.84 -4.35
N GLU A 142 4.60 25.07 -4.77
CA GLU A 142 5.58 25.48 -5.79
C GLU A 142 4.89 25.74 -7.14
N HIS A 143 4.03 24.82 -7.61
CA HIS A 143 3.26 25.00 -8.83
C HIS A 143 2.30 26.20 -8.77
N GLN A 144 1.68 26.46 -7.62
CA GLN A 144 0.85 27.65 -7.45
C GLN A 144 1.69 28.92 -7.57
N ARG A 145 2.85 28.99 -6.90
CA ARG A 145 3.73 30.16 -6.97
C ARG A 145 4.25 30.44 -8.38
N SER A 146 4.63 29.40 -9.14
CA SER A 146 5.07 29.57 -10.52
C SER A 146 3.92 29.97 -11.45
N GLY A 147 2.74 29.37 -11.32
CA GLY A 147 1.56 29.73 -12.11
C GLY A 147 1.06 31.16 -11.87
N THR A 148 1.17 31.68 -10.64
CA THR A 148 0.83 33.08 -10.34
C THR A 148 1.87 34.05 -10.89
N ALA A 149 3.17 33.70 -10.85
CA ALA A 149 4.25 34.51 -11.43
C ALA A 149 4.12 34.62 -12.97
N SER A 150 3.69 33.55 -13.65
CA SER A 150 3.42 33.57 -15.10
C SER A 150 2.19 34.43 -15.49
N ARG A 151 1.25 34.66 -14.56
CA ARG A 151 0.08 35.52 -14.78
C ARG A 151 0.35 37.01 -14.50
N ALA A 152 1.32 37.33 -13.65
CA ALA A 152 1.63 38.71 -13.27
C ALA A 152 2.35 39.52 -14.36
N SER A 153 2.88 38.89 -15.41
CA SER A 153 3.64 39.57 -16.48
C SER A 153 2.80 40.15 -17.63
N ARG A 154 1.46 40.14 -17.56
CA ARG A 154 0.57 40.63 -18.64
C ARG A 154 -0.19 41.93 -18.35
N GLY A 155 0.25 42.72 -17.36
CA GLY A 155 -0.47 43.93 -16.95
C GLY A 155 0.41 45.16 -16.70
N SER A 156 1.19 45.62 -17.66
CA SER A 156 1.74 46.99 -17.62
C SER A 156 2.07 47.52 -19.01
N GLY A 157 1.04 48.04 -19.69
CA GLY A 157 1.16 48.66 -21.01
C GLY A 157 0.04 49.68 -21.25
N GLY A 158 -0.32 50.47 -20.25
CA GLY A 158 -1.25 51.60 -20.39
C GLY A 158 -0.49 52.91 -20.35
N ALA A 159 -0.20 53.50 -21.51
CA ALA A 159 0.32 54.86 -21.60
C ALA A 159 -0.77 55.89 -21.23
N PRO A 160 -0.47 56.95 -20.47
CA PRO A 160 -1.46 57.98 -20.16
C PRO A 160 -1.70 58.88 -21.37
N ARG A 161 -2.96 58.92 -21.84
CA ARG A 161 -3.41 59.80 -22.92
C ARG A 161 -3.55 61.23 -22.37
N ARG A 162 -2.60 62.12 -22.72
CA ARG A 162 -2.70 63.58 -22.49
C ARG A 162 -3.95 64.12 -23.17
N THR A 163 -4.91 64.61 -22.39
CA THR A 163 -5.98 65.48 -22.89
C THR A 163 -5.50 66.92 -22.80
N SER A 164 -5.25 67.54 -23.95
CA SER A 164 -5.06 68.98 -24.08
C SER A 164 -6.39 69.71 -23.88
N GLN A 165 -6.47 70.54 -22.84
CA GLN A 165 -7.47 71.60 -22.77
C GLN A 165 -7.12 72.66 -23.83
N ALA A 166 -8.08 72.99 -24.69
CA ALA A 166 -8.08 74.22 -25.46
C ALA A 166 -9.33 75.01 -25.07
N SER A 167 -9.09 76.18 -24.50
CA SER A 167 -10.09 77.19 -24.17
C SER A 167 -10.17 78.17 -25.33
N ALA A 168 -11.37 78.49 -25.82
CA ALA A 168 -11.67 79.78 -26.42
C ALA A 168 -13.19 80.03 -26.38
N ARG A 169 -13.57 81.06 -25.64
CA ARG A 169 -14.91 81.66 -25.59
C ARG A 169 -15.08 82.64 -26.77
N ARG A 170 -16.36 82.95 -27.02
CA ARG A 170 -16.92 84.03 -27.82
C ARG A 170 -16.23 85.37 -27.63
#